data_AF-A0A2I1FRI0-F1
#
_entry.id   AF-A0A2I1FRI0-F1
#
_cell.length_a   1.000
_cell.length_b   1.000
_cell.length_c   1.000
_cell.angle_alpha   90.00
_cell.angle_beta   90.00
_cell.angle_gamma   90.00
#
_symmetry.space_group_name_H-M   'P 1'
#
loop_
_entity.id
_entity.type
_entity.pdbx_description
1 polymer ?
#
loop_
_entity_poly.entity_id
_entity_poly.type
_entity_poly.pdbx_seq_one_letter_code
_entity_poly.pdbx_strand_id
1 'polypeptide(L)'
;MLTSNEDSEDDSTTTSTIKSSKKRKSSDTRSQTCIDDHYENFPTPLVKEDQINKALAKMFVCCNLPFSLIEHPFFIEFIKILHTTYNLPSRWVLTETLIIQEVSRITLKVNRIIEEENNLTIAFDGWTNSTGQSIYDYCLITEERKEYLWCSKNYSDVSHHTGAFLGNEIIKI
;
A
#
# COMPACT_ATOMS: atom_id res chain seq x y z
N MET A 1 19.45 -38.13 31.98
CA MET A 1 19.78 -38.26 33.41
C MET A 1 20.68 -37.09 33.76
N LEU A 2 20.33 -36.16 34.64
CA LEU A 2 19.17 -36.00 35.54
C LEU A 2 18.73 -34.51 35.47
N THR A 3 17.50 -34.16 35.07
CA THR A 3 16.28 -33.97 35.92
C THR A 3 16.39 -32.89 37.01
N SER A 4 16.00 -31.66 36.66
CA SER A 4 14.79 -30.97 37.15
C SER A 4 14.46 -30.83 38.66
N ASN A 5 14.08 -29.59 39.04
CA ASN A 5 13.04 -29.20 40.03
C ASN A 5 13.32 -29.49 41.54
N GLU A 6 12.77 -28.77 42.54
CA GLU A 6 12.29 -27.36 42.69
C GLU A 6 12.14 -27.06 44.21
N ASP A 7 11.45 -25.96 44.59
CA ASP A 7 10.88 -25.65 45.94
C ASP A 7 11.81 -25.31 47.13
N SER A 8 11.38 -24.64 48.22
CA SER A 8 10.43 -23.51 48.46
C SER A 8 10.43 -23.13 49.98
N GLU A 9 9.91 -21.94 50.36
CA GLU A 9 9.54 -21.50 51.75
C GLU A 9 10.68 -21.37 52.83
N ASP A 10 10.58 -20.63 53.94
CA ASP A 10 9.92 -19.35 54.34
C ASP A 10 10.55 -18.84 55.69
N ASP A 11 9.98 -17.79 56.31
CA ASP A 11 10.04 -17.35 57.74
C ASP A 11 11.06 -16.27 58.20
N SER A 12 10.65 -15.01 57.96
CA SER A 12 10.50 -13.86 58.88
C SER A 12 11.55 -13.37 59.93
N THR A 13 11.50 -12.04 60.16
CA THR A 13 11.80 -11.23 61.40
C THR A 13 13.06 -11.53 62.24
N THR A 14 14.00 -10.62 62.56
CA THR A 14 13.93 -9.27 63.22
C THR A 14 15.40 -8.71 63.28
N THR A 15 15.87 -7.50 63.67
CA THR A 15 15.39 -6.25 64.35
C THR A 15 16.36 -5.07 64.07
N SER A 16 15.89 -3.81 64.21
CA SER A 16 16.65 -2.54 64.53
C SER A 16 17.79 -2.08 63.56
N THR A 17 18.22 -0.81 63.47
CA THR A 17 18.04 0.38 64.34
C THR A 17 17.94 1.73 63.57
N ILE A 18 16.90 2.51 63.89
CA ILE A 18 16.72 3.99 63.86
C ILE A 18 17.85 4.90 63.31
N LYS A 19 17.56 5.79 62.32
CA LYS A 19 17.68 7.29 62.42
C LYS A 19 17.36 8.14 61.16
N SER A 20 16.25 8.87 61.24
CA SER A 20 16.02 10.27 60.82
C SER A 20 16.61 10.86 59.52
N SER A 21 15.71 11.11 58.56
CA SER A 21 15.42 12.44 57.98
C SER A 21 16.55 13.28 57.33
N LYS A 22 16.55 13.34 55.98
CA LYS A 22 16.73 14.62 55.26
C LYS A 22 16.12 14.58 53.85
N LYS A 23 14.97 15.25 53.65
CA LYS A 23 14.46 15.59 52.30
C LYS A 23 15.49 16.48 51.60
N ARG A 24 16.10 16.02 50.52
CA ARG A 24 16.76 16.89 49.54
C ARG A 24 15.79 17.16 48.40
N LYS A 25 15.36 18.42 48.27
CA LYS A 25 14.60 18.93 47.13
C LYS A 25 15.61 19.40 46.08
N SER A 26 15.93 18.56 45.10
CA SER A 26 16.68 18.97 43.91
C SER A 26 15.73 19.60 42.89
N SER A 27 16.11 20.77 42.38
CA SER A 27 15.42 21.47 41.29
C SER A 27 15.69 20.80 39.94
N ASP A 28 14.70 20.85 39.06
CA ASP A 28 14.83 20.89 37.59
C ASP A 28 15.83 19.93 36.93
N THR A 29 15.57 18.62 37.04
CA THR A 29 15.91 17.70 35.96
C THR A 29 14.68 17.49 35.08
N ARG A 30 14.62 18.26 33.99
CA ARG A 30 13.78 18.02 32.80
C ARG A 30 13.72 16.52 32.52
N SER A 31 12.53 15.93 32.61
CA SER A 31 12.34 14.51 32.29
C SER A 31 12.81 14.28 30.86
N GLN A 32 13.87 13.47 30.70
CA GLN A 32 14.25 12.98 29.39
C GLN A 32 13.12 12.07 28.91
N THR A 33 12.38 12.54 27.93
CA THR A 33 11.33 11.78 27.24
C THR A 33 11.95 10.54 26.60
N CYS A 34 11.13 9.54 26.28
CA CYS A 34 11.62 8.41 25.50
C CYS A 34 12.19 8.90 24.16
N ILE A 35 13.07 8.10 23.55
CA ILE A 35 13.54 8.38 22.19
C ILE A 35 12.35 8.33 21.22
N ASP A 36 11.38 7.45 21.47
CA ASP A 36 10.13 7.32 20.70
C ASP A 36 9.30 8.62 20.75
N ASP A 37 9.10 9.19 21.95
CA ASP A 37 8.42 10.50 22.14
C ASP A 37 9.06 11.62 21.28
N HIS A 38 10.37 11.54 21.04
CA HIS A 38 11.09 12.52 20.24
C HIS A 38 10.85 12.32 18.72
N TYR A 39 10.49 11.13 18.25
CA TYR A 39 10.15 10.90 16.83
C TYR A 39 8.69 11.21 16.52
N GLU A 40 7.75 10.85 17.39
CA GLU A 40 6.30 11.03 17.18
C GLU A 40 5.84 12.51 17.09
N ASN A 41 6.73 13.47 17.38
CA ASN A 41 6.43 14.90 17.35
C ASN A 41 6.90 15.64 16.08
N PHE A 42 7.64 15.01 15.16
CA PHE A 42 8.12 15.68 13.93
C PHE A 42 7.23 15.37 12.72
N PRO A 43 6.81 16.39 11.93
CA PRO A 43 6.10 16.17 10.68
C PRO A 43 6.85 15.20 9.75
N THR A 44 6.11 14.27 9.14
CA THR A 44 6.68 13.34 8.16
C THR A 44 7.38 14.12 7.04
N PRO A 45 8.67 13.88 6.75
CA PRO A 45 9.35 14.58 5.65
C PRO A 45 8.71 14.23 4.31
N LEU A 46 8.51 15.22 3.43
CA LEU A 46 7.80 15.05 2.15
C LEU A 46 8.35 13.89 1.28
N VAL A 47 9.67 13.67 1.29
CA VAL A 47 10.31 12.55 0.56
C VAL A 47 9.91 11.19 1.15
N LYS A 48 9.68 11.11 2.46
CA LYS A 48 9.19 9.91 3.13
C LYS A 48 7.68 9.74 2.94
N GLU A 49 6.92 10.83 2.92
CA GLU A 49 5.49 10.84 2.62
C GLU A 49 5.22 10.28 1.20
N ASP A 50 5.97 10.75 0.20
CA ASP A 50 5.94 10.25 -1.18
C ASP A 50 6.24 8.74 -1.27
N GLN A 51 7.25 8.26 -0.53
CA GLN A 51 7.55 6.83 -0.44
C GLN A 51 6.40 6.02 0.16
N ILE A 52 5.77 6.52 1.23
CA ILE A 52 4.63 5.86 1.88
C ILE A 52 3.43 5.85 0.93
N ASN A 53 3.10 6.99 0.32
CA ASN A 53 2.01 7.13 -0.66
C ASN A 53 2.16 6.16 -1.85
N LYS A 54 3.39 6.00 -2.38
CA LYS A 54 3.69 5.05 -3.46
C LYS A 54 3.62 3.58 -3.02
N ALA A 55 3.99 3.28 -1.78
CA ALA A 55 3.80 1.93 -1.22
C ALA A 55 2.31 1.64 -0.98
N LEU A 56 1.55 2.61 -0.47
CA LEU A 56 0.13 2.53 -0.19
C LEU A 56 -0.68 2.28 -1.48
N ALA A 57 -0.44 3.07 -2.53
CA ALA A 57 -1.10 2.88 -3.84
C ALA A 57 -0.85 1.48 -4.42
N LYS A 58 0.39 0.97 -4.32
CA LYS A 58 0.73 -0.40 -4.74
C LYS A 58 0.04 -1.45 -3.90
N MET A 59 -0.03 -1.27 -2.58
CA MET A 59 -0.74 -2.19 -1.70
C MET A 59 -2.23 -2.27 -2.05
N PHE A 60 -2.89 -1.13 -2.29
CA PHE A 60 -4.30 -1.11 -2.66
C PHE A 60 -4.58 -1.80 -4.00
N VAL A 61 -3.75 -1.54 -5.02
CA VAL A 61 -3.91 -2.16 -6.35
C VAL A 61 -3.49 -3.64 -6.35
N CYS A 62 -2.26 -3.96 -5.93
CA CYS A 62 -1.70 -5.31 -6.05
C CYS A 62 -2.30 -6.32 -5.07
N CYS A 63 -2.85 -5.88 -3.94
CA CYS A 63 -3.58 -6.75 -3.01
C CYS A 63 -5.11 -6.67 -3.18
N ASN A 64 -5.61 -5.98 -4.23
CA ASN A 64 -7.03 -5.81 -4.53
C ASN A 64 -7.87 -5.34 -3.32
N LEU A 65 -7.39 -4.33 -2.60
CA LEU A 65 -8.05 -3.84 -1.39
C LEU A 65 -9.20 -2.88 -1.75
N PRO A 66 -10.39 -3.01 -1.14
CA PRO A 66 -11.49 -2.08 -1.38
C PRO A 66 -11.09 -0.65 -1.07
N PHE A 67 -11.25 0.29 -2.01
CA PHE A 67 -10.94 1.71 -1.80
C PHE A 67 -11.78 2.38 -0.69
N SER A 68 -12.82 1.71 -0.17
CA SER A 68 -13.50 2.10 1.07
C SER A 68 -12.59 2.01 2.30
N LEU A 69 -11.67 1.03 2.35
CA LEU A 69 -10.82 0.72 3.50
C LEU A 69 -9.92 1.89 3.93
N ILE A 70 -9.45 2.72 2.99
CA ILE A 70 -8.52 3.82 3.33
C ILE A 70 -9.13 4.83 4.30
N GLU A 71 -10.43 5.12 4.19
CA GLU A 71 -11.13 6.02 5.13
C GLU A 71 -11.80 5.26 6.29
N HIS A 72 -11.53 3.96 6.46
CA HIS A 72 -12.14 3.16 7.52
C HIS A 72 -11.48 3.48 8.88
N PRO A 73 -12.25 3.75 9.96
CA PRO A 73 -11.69 4.17 11.25
C PRO A 73 -10.55 3.30 11.77
N PHE A 74 -10.72 1.97 11.81
CA PHE A 74 -9.66 1.05 12.26
C PHE A 74 -8.42 1.03 11.37
N PHE A 75 -8.52 1.38 10.09
CA PHE A 75 -7.36 1.47 9.20
C PHE A 75 -6.60 2.79 9.40
N ILE A 76 -7.33 3.90 9.60
CA ILE A 76 -6.75 5.18 10.01
C ILE A 76 -6.04 5.02 11.36
N GLU A 77 -6.68 4.38 12.34
CA GLU A 77 -6.13 4.08 13.67
C GLU A 77 -4.87 3.20 13.57
N PHE A 78 -4.92 2.10 12.82
CA PHE A 78 -3.76 1.24 12.56
C PHE A 78 -2.56 2.01 11.98
N ILE A 79 -2.78 2.86 10.98
CA ILE A 79 -1.68 3.66 10.40
C ILE A 79 -1.20 4.75 11.37
N LYS A 80 -2.08 5.35 12.18
CA LYS A 80 -1.68 6.31 13.23
C LYS A 80 -0.89 5.66 14.36
N ILE A 81 -1.17 4.40 14.72
CA ILE A 81 -0.36 3.62 15.68
C ILE A 81 1.01 3.28 15.08
N LEU A 82 1.12 3.08 13.77
CA LEU A 82 2.39 2.81 13.10
C LEU A 82 3.24 4.06 12.83
N HIS A 83 2.62 5.24 12.66
CA HIS A 83 3.31 6.49 12.34
C HIS A 83 2.42 7.73 12.56
N THR A 84 2.44 8.32 13.76
CA THR A 84 1.44 9.32 14.19
C THR A 84 1.37 10.54 13.28
N THR A 85 2.50 11.01 12.74
CA THR A 85 2.59 12.28 11.99
C THR A 85 2.29 12.17 10.51
N TYR A 86 2.16 10.96 9.96
CA TYR A 86 1.72 10.76 8.57
C TYR A 86 0.21 10.89 8.48
N ASN A 87 -0.28 11.68 7.52
CA ASN A 87 -1.69 11.86 7.26
C ASN A 87 -2.10 11.05 6.04
N LEU A 88 -3.15 10.24 6.21
CA LEU A 88 -3.61 9.34 5.19
C LEU A 88 -4.26 10.13 4.04
N PRO A 89 -3.93 9.84 2.76
CA PRO A 89 -4.67 10.40 1.64
C PRO A 89 -6.12 9.92 1.68
N SER A 90 -7.06 10.77 1.28
CA SER A 90 -8.46 10.36 1.08
C SER A 90 -8.57 9.35 -0.06
N ARG A 91 -9.71 8.67 -0.17
CA ARG A 91 -10.02 7.78 -1.30
C ARG A 91 -9.86 8.49 -2.65
N TRP A 92 -10.28 9.75 -2.71
CA TRP A 92 -10.16 10.57 -3.91
C TRP A 92 -8.69 10.87 -4.26
N VAL A 93 -7.83 11.16 -3.28
CA VAL A 93 -6.38 11.36 -3.52
C VAL A 93 -5.71 10.02 -3.91
N LEU A 94 -6.15 8.90 -3.34
CA LEU A 94 -5.68 7.57 -3.73
C LEU A 94 -6.00 7.27 -5.20
N THR A 95 -7.26 7.41 -5.63
CA THR A 95 -7.68 7.08 -7.00
C THR A 95 -7.27 8.15 -8.01
N GLU A 96 -7.67 9.40 -7.80
CA GLU A 96 -7.52 10.50 -8.77
C GLU A 96 -6.14 11.17 -8.77
N THR A 97 -5.20 10.68 -7.94
CA THR A 97 -3.82 11.20 -7.93
C THR A 97 -2.79 10.09 -7.83
N LEU A 98 -2.74 9.34 -6.72
CA LEU A 98 -1.63 8.40 -6.48
C LEU A 98 -1.64 7.22 -7.47
N ILE A 99 -2.81 6.64 -7.75
CA ILE A 99 -2.94 5.56 -8.73
C ILE A 99 -2.72 6.10 -10.15
N ILE A 100 -3.31 7.23 -10.54
CA ILE A 100 -3.10 7.84 -11.87
C ILE A 100 -1.62 8.17 -12.14
N GLN A 101 -0.87 8.63 -11.13
CA GLN A 101 0.57 8.89 -11.24
C GLN A 101 1.38 7.61 -11.48
N GLU A 102 1.12 6.54 -10.71
CA GLU A 102 1.80 5.27 -10.90
C GLU A 102 1.40 4.57 -12.21
N VAL A 103 0.14 4.66 -12.64
CA VAL A 103 -0.32 4.21 -13.97
C VAL A 103 0.43 4.96 -15.05
N SER A 104 0.44 6.30 -15.02
CA SER A 104 1.16 7.13 -16.01
C SER A 104 2.65 6.77 -16.08
N ARG A 105 3.29 6.52 -14.92
CA ARG A 105 4.69 6.09 -14.82
C ARG A 105 4.92 4.68 -15.37
N ILE A 106 3.91 3.80 -15.33
CA ILE A 106 3.96 2.45 -15.91
C ILE A 106 3.73 2.53 -17.42
N THR A 107 2.71 3.24 -17.91
CA THR A 107 2.44 3.44 -19.34
C THR A 107 3.67 4.03 -20.05
N LEU A 108 4.30 5.09 -19.50
CA LEU A 108 5.54 5.65 -20.06
C LEU A 108 6.73 4.67 -20.08
N LYS A 109 6.71 3.60 -19.27
CA LYS A 109 7.70 2.52 -19.35
C LYS A 109 7.30 1.45 -20.37
N VAL A 110 6.02 1.07 -20.41
CA VAL A 110 5.50 0.06 -21.36
C VAL A 110 5.65 0.58 -22.80
N ASN A 111 5.23 1.81 -23.08
CA ASN A 111 5.36 2.41 -24.41
C ASN A 111 6.79 2.33 -24.95
N ARG A 112 7.80 2.68 -24.14
CA ARG A 112 9.21 2.60 -24.55
C ARG A 112 9.68 1.19 -24.86
N ILE A 113 9.18 0.18 -24.15
CA ILE A 113 9.47 -1.22 -24.45
C ILE A 113 8.82 -1.58 -25.80
N ILE A 114 7.55 -1.27 -25.98
CA ILE A 114 6.80 -1.55 -27.22
C ILE A 114 7.36 -0.79 -28.44
N GLU A 115 7.90 0.43 -28.24
CA GLU A 115 8.58 1.25 -29.26
C GLU A 115 9.96 0.68 -29.67
N GLU A 116 10.58 -0.18 -28.85
CA GLU A 116 11.87 -0.83 -29.11
C GLU A 116 11.73 -2.26 -29.68
N GLU A 117 10.53 -2.86 -29.62
CA GLU A 117 10.24 -4.24 -30.03
C GLU A 117 9.97 -4.36 -31.54
N ASN A 118 10.74 -5.20 -32.24
CA ASN A 118 10.58 -5.41 -33.69
C ASN A 118 9.49 -6.45 -34.02
N ASN A 119 9.19 -7.35 -33.08
CA ASN A 119 8.27 -8.47 -33.24
C ASN A 119 7.25 -8.47 -32.10
N LEU A 120 6.02 -8.08 -32.43
CA LEU A 120 4.89 -8.01 -31.50
C LEU A 120 3.75 -8.92 -31.97
N THR A 121 3.15 -9.65 -31.04
CA THR A 121 1.88 -10.38 -31.25
C THR A 121 0.78 -9.66 -30.48
N ILE A 122 -0.32 -9.32 -31.16
CA ILE A 122 -1.53 -8.82 -30.50
C ILE A 122 -2.41 -10.02 -30.14
N ALA A 123 -2.63 -10.23 -28.85
CA ALA A 123 -3.71 -11.07 -28.35
C ALA A 123 -4.89 -10.19 -27.93
N PHE A 124 -6.12 -10.67 -28.10
CA PHE A 124 -7.29 -10.02 -27.56
C PHE A 124 -8.35 -11.07 -27.19
N ASP A 125 -9.14 -10.76 -26.17
CA ASP A 125 -10.28 -11.57 -25.74
C ASP A 125 -11.44 -10.64 -25.34
N GLY A 126 -12.67 -11.15 -25.34
CA GLY A 126 -13.86 -10.35 -25.07
C GLY A 126 -14.97 -11.11 -24.37
N TRP A 127 -15.53 -10.50 -23.33
CA TRP A 127 -16.59 -11.09 -22.52
C TRP A 127 -17.74 -10.12 -22.29
N THR A 128 -18.93 -10.67 -22.08
CA THR A 128 -20.05 -9.92 -21.50
C THR A 128 -20.01 -10.07 -19.98
N ASN A 129 -19.91 -8.96 -19.26
CA ASN A 129 -19.90 -8.98 -17.79
C ASN A 129 -21.32 -9.14 -17.20
N SER A 130 -21.42 -9.23 -15.87
CA SER A 130 -22.69 -9.43 -15.16
C SER A 130 -23.68 -8.26 -15.25
N THR A 131 -23.26 -7.08 -15.70
CA THR A 131 -24.14 -5.93 -16.00
C THR A 131 -24.53 -5.85 -17.47
N GLY A 132 -24.18 -6.87 -18.28
CA GLY A 132 -24.49 -6.94 -19.71
C GLY A 132 -23.54 -6.14 -20.60
N GLN A 133 -22.45 -5.61 -20.05
CA GLN A 133 -21.49 -4.82 -20.81
C GLN A 133 -20.50 -5.72 -21.55
N SER A 134 -20.28 -5.44 -22.84
CA SER A 134 -19.29 -6.13 -23.67
C SER A 134 -17.93 -5.45 -23.55
N ILE A 135 -17.00 -6.11 -22.88
CA ILE A 135 -15.63 -5.63 -22.62
C ILE A 135 -14.65 -6.47 -23.44
N TYR A 136 -13.68 -5.81 -24.06
CA TYR A 136 -12.63 -6.43 -24.87
C TYR A 136 -11.26 -5.93 -24.41
N ASP A 137 -10.41 -6.86 -23.97
CA ASP A 137 -9.05 -6.58 -23.54
C ASP A 137 -8.07 -6.89 -24.67
N TYR A 138 -7.10 -5.98 -24.86
CA TYR A 138 -6.05 -6.09 -25.87
C TYR A 138 -4.70 -6.17 -25.17
N CYS A 139 -3.95 -7.23 -25.45
CA CYS A 139 -2.64 -7.51 -24.87
C CYS A 139 -1.56 -7.56 -25.97
N LEU A 140 -0.46 -6.84 -25.75
CA LEU A 140 0.74 -6.93 -26.57
C LEU A 140 1.68 -7.97 -25.95
N ILE A 141 2.16 -8.90 -26.77
CA ILE A 141 3.09 -9.96 -26.38
C ILE A 141 4.36 -9.79 -27.20
N THR A 142 5.49 -9.64 -26.53
CA THR A 142 6.80 -9.42 -27.18
C THR A 142 7.48 -10.72 -27.62
N GLU A 143 8.60 -10.63 -28.37
CA GLU A 143 9.37 -11.80 -28.78
C GLU A 143 9.88 -12.63 -27.58
N GLU A 144 10.26 -11.96 -26.49
CA GLU A 144 10.62 -12.59 -25.21
C GLU A 144 9.41 -13.12 -24.41
N ARG A 145 8.19 -13.08 -24.99
CA ARG A 145 6.91 -13.49 -24.38
C ARG A 145 6.56 -12.73 -23.10
N LYS A 146 6.91 -11.44 -23.05
CA LYS A 146 6.40 -10.53 -22.01
C LYS A 146 5.02 -10.05 -22.42
N GLU A 147 4.04 -10.19 -21.54
CA GLU A 147 2.64 -9.85 -21.77
C GLU A 147 2.31 -8.48 -21.14
N TYR A 148 1.70 -7.60 -21.92
CA TYR A 148 1.31 -6.25 -21.51
C TYR A 148 -0.15 -6.00 -21.87
N LEU A 149 -1.04 -5.86 -20.88
CA LEU A 149 -2.37 -5.31 -21.10
C LEU A 149 -2.23 -3.86 -21.59
N TRP A 150 -2.65 -3.61 -22.82
CA TRP A 150 -2.46 -2.34 -23.51
C TRP A 150 -3.66 -1.42 -23.32
N CYS A 151 -4.87 -1.94 -23.60
CA CYS A 151 -6.12 -1.27 -23.27
C CYS A 151 -7.27 -2.27 -23.08
N SER A 152 -8.23 -1.87 -22.25
CA SER A 152 -9.57 -2.45 -22.23
C SER A 152 -10.53 -1.49 -22.94
N LYS A 153 -11.35 -2.00 -23.86
CA LYS A 153 -12.37 -1.23 -24.57
C LYS A 153 -13.77 -1.77 -24.24
N ASN A 154 -14.72 -0.86 -24.08
CA ASN A 154 -16.13 -1.18 -23.87
C ASN A 154 -16.88 -0.93 -25.18
N TYR A 155 -17.56 -1.96 -25.71
CA TYR A 155 -18.34 -1.91 -26.95
C TYR A 155 -19.83 -2.19 -26.72
N SER A 156 -20.35 -1.88 -25.53
CA SER A 156 -21.77 -2.13 -25.18
C SER A 156 -22.75 -1.27 -25.98
N ASP A 157 -22.26 -0.21 -26.62
CA ASP A 157 -22.97 0.65 -27.57
C ASP A 157 -23.00 0.07 -29.01
N VAL A 158 -22.15 -0.91 -29.31
CA VAL A 158 -22.07 -1.59 -30.61
C VAL A 158 -22.98 -2.81 -30.60
N SER A 159 -24.03 -2.79 -31.43
CA SER A 159 -25.04 -3.86 -31.45
C SER A 159 -24.53 -5.23 -31.90
N HIS A 160 -23.47 -5.28 -32.72
CA HIS A 160 -22.94 -6.51 -33.30
C HIS A 160 -21.40 -6.48 -33.38
N HIS A 161 -20.71 -7.22 -32.51
CA HIS A 161 -19.25 -7.38 -32.51
C HIS A 161 -18.78 -8.34 -33.62
N THR A 162 -19.11 -8.01 -34.87
CA THR A 162 -18.74 -8.82 -36.05
C THR A 162 -17.22 -8.88 -36.24
N GLY A 163 -16.72 -9.92 -36.91
CA GLY A 163 -15.29 -10.02 -37.25
C GLY A 163 -14.76 -8.82 -38.07
N ALA A 164 -15.61 -8.20 -38.89
CA ALA A 164 -15.27 -6.97 -39.61
C ALA A 164 -15.16 -5.74 -38.68
N PHE A 165 -16.04 -5.63 -37.68
CA PHE A 165 -15.93 -4.61 -36.64
C PHE A 165 -14.64 -4.80 -35.81
N LEU A 166 -14.39 -6.02 -35.32
CA LEU A 166 -13.20 -6.32 -34.52
C LEU A 166 -11.91 -6.11 -35.32
N GLY A 167 -11.87 -6.49 -36.60
CA GLY A 167 -10.74 -6.19 -37.50
C GLY A 167 -10.46 -4.70 -37.65
N ASN A 168 -11.51 -3.87 -37.79
CA ASN A 168 -11.39 -2.41 -37.83
C ASN A 168 -10.94 -1.80 -36.49
N GLU A 169 -11.25 -2.44 -35.36
CA GLU A 169 -10.80 -2.00 -34.04
C GLU A 169 -9.36 -2.39 -33.71
N ILE A 170 -8.89 -3.55 -34.17
CA ILE A 170 -7.50 -4.01 -34.03
C ILE A 170 -6.52 -3.08 -34.75
N ILE A 171 -6.93 -2.44 -35.85
CA ILE A 171 -6.14 -1.44 -36.59
C ILE A 171 -5.96 -0.12 -35.76
N LYS A 172 -6.69 0.03 -34.64
CA LYS A 172 -6.62 1.19 -33.73
C LYS A 172 -5.97 0.85 -32.38
N ILE A 173 -5.18 -0.22 -32.33
CA ILE A 173 -4.48 -0.74 -31.15
C ILE A 173 -2.99 -0.42 -31.29
#